data_AF-A0A221NIN2-F1
#
_entry.id   AF-A0A221NIN2-F1
#
_cell.length_a   1.000
_cell.length_b   1.000
_cell.length_c   1.000
_cell.angle_alpha   90.00
_cell.angle_beta   90.00
_cell.angle_gamma   90.00
#
_symmetry.space_group_name_H-M   'P 1'
#
loop_
_entity.id
_entity.type
_entity.pdbx_description
1 polymer ?
#
loop_
_entity_poly.entity_id
_entity_poly.type
_entity_poly.pdbx_seq_one_letter_code
_entity_poly.pdbx_strand_id
1 'polypeptide(L)'
;MEYNGSSTEKTVLAGELDRRHVGQSVSFQPNDFTVVFGTIAGIARTEALVYLSLDGVGGGTHLKDEYDLPIDHKVYLQLDPLGSAEKGLSEAAGFVKEKLDEITRNIRERDQDKTE
;
A
#
# COMPACT_ATOMS: atom_id res chain seq x y z
N MET A 1 -13.41 5.51 -19.12
CA MET A 1 -12.45 4.46 -18.67
C MET A 1 -12.63 4.30 -17.17
N GLU A 2 -12.48 3.11 -16.59
CA GLU A 2 -12.55 2.95 -15.12
C GLU A 2 -11.22 2.36 -14.61
N TYR A 3 -10.43 3.20 -13.94
CA TYR A 3 -9.17 2.80 -13.33
C TYR A 3 -9.39 2.30 -11.91
N ASN A 4 -9.07 1.02 -11.71
CA ASN A 4 -9.28 0.31 -10.45
C ASN A 4 -7.97 -0.01 -9.70
N GLY A 5 -6.88 0.67 -10.06
CA GLY A 5 -5.55 0.37 -9.53
C GLY A 5 -4.98 -0.94 -10.08
N SER A 6 -3.80 -1.31 -9.56
CA SER A 6 -3.09 -2.56 -9.80
C SER A 6 -3.05 -3.41 -8.53
N SER A 7 -2.69 -4.70 -8.67
CA SER A 7 -2.57 -5.62 -7.53
C SER A 7 -1.50 -5.24 -6.51
N THR A 8 -0.58 -4.35 -6.87
CA THR A 8 0.51 -3.86 -6.00
C THR A 8 0.21 -2.50 -5.39
N GLU A 9 -1.01 -1.98 -5.59
CA GLU A 9 -1.45 -0.73 -5.02
C GLU A 9 -2.52 -0.95 -3.95
N LYS A 10 -2.50 -0.10 -2.93
CA LYS A 10 -3.53 -0.02 -1.92
C LYS A 10 -4.51 1.09 -2.28
N THR A 11 -5.79 0.74 -2.38
CA THR A 11 -6.87 1.73 -2.50
C THR A 11 -7.06 2.48 -1.17
N VAL A 12 -7.09 3.80 -1.24
CA VAL A 12 -7.24 4.73 -0.12
C VAL A 12 -8.17 5.85 -0.56
N LEU A 13 -8.95 6.44 0.35
CA LEU A 13 -9.73 7.64 0.03
C LEU A 13 -8.82 8.87 0.06
N ALA A 14 -9.00 9.83 -0.84
CA ALA A 14 -8.21 11.05 -0.86
C ALA A 14 -8.23 11.77 0.49
N GLY A 15 -9.39 11.76 1.17
CA GLY A 15 -9.57 12.33 2.51
C GLY A 15 -8.74 11.65 3.61
N GLU A 16 -8.19 10.46 3.38
CA GLU A 16 -7.30 9.74 4.31
C GLU A 16 -5.82 10.08 4.09
N LEU A 17 -5.47 10.75 2.97
CA LEU A 17 -4.11 11.17 2.68
C LEU A 17 -3.61 12.20 3.69
N ASP A 18 -2.65 11.81 4.53
CA ASP A 18 -1.91 12.69 5.42
C ASP A 18 -0.41 12.80 5.05
N ARG A 19 0.33 13.58 5.85
CA ARG A 19 1.77 13.84 5.67
C ARG A 19 2.65 12.60 5.49
N ARG A 20 2.23 11.41 5.95
CA ARG A 20 3.00 10.16 5.84
C ARG A 20 3.03 9.63 4.41
N HIS A 21 2.12 10.10 3.56
CA HIS A 21 2.05 9.70 2.16
C HIS A 21 2.87 10.61 1.23
N VAL A 22 3.39 11.73 1.74
CA VAL A 22 4.33 12.56 0.96
C VAL A 22 5.58 11.73 0.63
N GLY A 23 6.00 11.77 -0.64
CA GLY A 23 7.07 10.96 -1.20
C GLY A 23 6.63 9.59 -1.71
N GLN A 24 5.38 9.17 -1.48
CA GLN A 24 4.86 7.91 -2.03
C GLN A 24 4.37 8.09 -3.47
N SER A 25 4.51 7.04 -4.27
CA SER A 25 3.88 6.97 -5.59
C SER A 25 2.37 6.83 -5.43
N VAL A 26 1.63 7.62 -6.21
CA VAL A 26 0.17 7.63 -6.24
C VAL A 26 -0.31 7.55 -7.68
N SER A 27 -1.43 6.88 -7.87
CA SER A 27 -2.20 6.89 -9.10
C SER A 27 -3.67 7.15 -8.81
N PHE A 28 -4.35 7.87 -9.71
CA PHE A 28 -5.76 8.20 -9.57
C PHE A 28 -6.35 8.68 -10.90
N GLN A 29 -7.67 8.72 -10.97
CA GLN A 29 -8.40 9.09 -12.17
C GLN A 29 -9.21 10.37 -11.91
N PRO A 30 -8.66 11.58 -12.15
CA PRO A 30 -9.37 12.83 -11.85
C PRO A 30 -10.58 13.09 -12.76
N ASN A 31 -10.68 12.41 -13.91
CA ASN A 31 -11.81 12.50 -14.86
C ASN A 31 -11.93 11.22 -15.70
N ASP A 32 -12.98 11.10 -16.51
CA ASP A 32 -13.32 9.87 -17.25
C ASP A 32 -12.29 9.41 -18.30
N PHE A 33 -11.32 10.27 -18.63
CA PHE A 33 -10.40 10.08 -19.75
C PHE A 33 -8.92 10.08 -19.36
N THR A 34 -8.59 10.46 -18.13
CA THR A 34 -7.21 10.68 -17.68
C THR A 34 -6.89 9.84 -16.47
N VAL A 35 -5.83 9.04 -16.53
CA VAL A 35 -5.21 8.44 -15.34
C VAL A 35 -3.89 9.16 -15.08
N VAL A 36 -3.71 9.60 -13.84
CA VAL A 36 -2.53 10.32 -13.38
C VAL A 36 -1.67 9.35 -12.58
N PHE A 37 -0.36 9.41 -12.82
CA PHE A 37 0.66 8.69 -12.07
C PHE A 37 1.72 9.71 -11.63
N GLY A 38 2.12 9.70 -10.37
CA GLY A 38 3.15 10.60 -9.89
C GLY A 38 3.57 10.31 -8.46
N THR A 39 4.46 11.14 -7.93
CA THR A 39 4.92 11.08 -6.55
C THR A 39 4.33 12.25 -5.78
N ILE A 40 3.78 12.00 -4.59
CA ILE A 40 3.15 13.07 -3.80
C ILE A 40 4.23 14.04 -3.29
N ALA A 41 4.21 15.29 -3.75
CA ALA A 41 5.07 16.36 -3.25
C ALA A 41 4.46 17.08 -2.04
N GLY A 42 3.13 17.24 -2.03
CA GLY A 42 2.43 17.98 -0.99
C GLY A 42 0.96 17.61 -0.90
N ILE A 43 0.40 17.74 0.30
CA ILE A 43 -1.01 17.50 0.58
C ILE A 43 -1.53 18.64 1.44
N ALA A 44 -2.62 19.27 1.01
CA ALA A 44 -3.45 20.11 1.86
C ALA A 44 -4.88 19.57 1.88
N ARG A 45 -5.56 19.64 3.04
CA ARG A 45 -6.88 19.04 3.24
C ARG A 45 -7.86 20.03 3.85
N THR A 46 -9.09 19.98 3.37
CA THR A 46 -10.26 20.65 3.93
C THR A 46 -11.33 19.61 4.25
N GLU A 47 -12.49 20.03 4.77
CA GLU A 47 -13.60 19.11 5.03
C GLU A 47 -14.21 18.51 3.77
N ALA A 48 -14.02 19.12 2.60
CA ALA A 48 -14.65 18.69 1.34
C ALA A 48 -13.64 18.25 0.27
N LEU A 49 -12.43 18.81 0.26
CA LEU A 49 -11.43 18.63 -0.78
C LEU A 49 -10.06 18.33 -0.22
N VAL A 50 -9.28 17.60 -1.01
CA VAL A 50 -7.85 17.34 -0.85
C VAL A 50 -7.12 17.95 -2.04
N TYR A 51 -6.22 18.87 -1.76
CA TYR A 51 -5.31 19.47 -2.72
C TYR A 51 -4.01 18.65 -2.74
N LEU A 52 -3.72 18.06 -3.89
CA LEU A 52 -2.58 17.18 -4.10
C LEU A 52 -1.60 17.85 -5.06
N SER A 53 -0.36 18.03 -4.61
CA SER A 53 0.74 18.43 -5.47
C SER A 53 1.62 17.22 -5.79
N LEU A 54 2.02 17.09 -7.05
CA LEU A 54 2.84 16.00 -7.55
C LEU A 54 4.25 16.49 -7.93
N ASP A 55 5.26 15.70 -7.59
CA ASP A 55 6.66 16.00 -7.89
C ASP A 55 6.98 15.70 -9.36
N GLY A 56 7.78 16.56 -9.99
CA GLY A 56 8.35 16.33 -11.33
C GLY A 56 7.38 16.25 -12.51
N VAL A 57 6.07 16.48 -12.31
CA VAL A 57 5.07 16.46 -13.40
C VAL A 57 4.78 17.83 -14.02
N GLY A 58 5.29 18.91 -13.40
CA GLY A 58 5.16 20.28 -13.89
C GLY A 58 6.03 20.53 -15.13
N GLY A 59 5.46 21.21 -16.15
CA GLY A 59 6.20 21.67 -17.34
C GLY A 59 5.84 20.96 -18.66
N GLY A 60 4.97 19.95 -18.64
CA GLY A 60 4.38 19.34 -19.84
C GLY A 60 3.09 20.03 -20.29
N THR A 61 2.69 19.87 -21.55
CA THR A 61 1.47 20.49 -22.10
C THR A 61 0.16 19.87 -21.61
N HIS A 62 0.20 18.71 -20.94
CA HIS A 62 -0.99 17.90 -20.62
C HIS A 62 -1.10 17.42 -19.18
N LEU A 63 -0.11 17.70 -18.32
CA LEU A 63 -0.12 17.29 -16.91
C LEU A 63 -0.17 18.53 -16.03
N LYS A 64 -0.99 18.44 -14.98
CA LYS A 64 -1.00 19.43 -13.90
C LYS A 64 -0.05 18.95 -12.81
N ASP A 65 0.58 19.89 -12.16
CA ASP A 65 1.31 19.71 -10.91
C ASP A 65 0.37 19.66 -9.69
N GLU A 66 -0.82 20.26 -9.80
CA GLU A 66 -1.80 20.31 -8.73
C GLU A 66 -3.17 19.72 -9.14
N TYR A 67 -3.79 18.99 -8.20
CA TYR A 67 -5.10 18.35 -8.36
C TYR A 67 -5.98 18.58 -7.14
N ASP A 68 -7.26 18.87 -7.42
CA ASP A 68 -8.30 19.01 -6.40
C ASP A 68 -9.16 17.75 -6.43
N LEU A 69 -9.12 16.97 -5.36
CA LEU A 69 -9.83 15.70 -5.25
C LEU A 69 -10.92 15.79 -4.16
N PRO A 70 -12.16 15.35 -4.45
CA PRO A 70 -13.16 15.10 -3.40
C PRO A 70 -12.61 14.15 -2.32
N ILE A 71 -12.98 14.34 -1.07
CA ILE A 71 -12.49 13.51 0.05
C ILE A 71 -12.81 12.01 -0.11
N ASP A 72 -13.89 11.68 -0.82
CA ASP A 72 -14.35 10.33 -1.13
C ASP A 72 -13.76 9.77 -2.43
N HIS A 73 -12.95 10.55 -3.14
CA HIS A 73 -12.28 10.12 -4.35
C HIS A 73 -11.27 9.01 -4.04
N LYS A 74 -11.29 7.93 -4.82
CA LYS A 74 -10.35 6.82 -4.66
C LYS A 74 -9.00 7.18 -5.27
N VAL A 75 -7.96 7.01 -4.47
CA VAL A 75 -6.56 7.08 -4.91
C VAL A 75 -5.90 5.74 -4.62
N TYR A 76 -4.83 5.44 -5.34
CA TYR A 76 -4.12 4.18 -5.23
C TYR A 76 -2.67 4.49 -4.89
N LEU A 77 -2.21 4.02 -3.73
CA LEU A 77 -0.84 4.22 -3.27
C LEU A 77 -0.04 2.95 -3.54
N GLN A 78 1.16 3.09 -4.12
CA GLN A 78 2.04 1.93 -4.23
C GLN A 78 2.41 1.43 -2.84
N LEU A 79 2.28 0.13 -2.64
CA LEU A 79 2.79 -0.51 -1.44
C LEU A 79 4.32 -0.39 -1.44
N ASP A 80 4.88 0.05 -0.32
CA ASP A 80 6.33 0.01 -0.14
C ASP A 80 6.79 -1.46 -0.26
N PRO A 81 7.68 -1.78 -1.22
CA PRO A 81 8.10 -3.15 -1.46
C PRO A 81 8.89 -3.72 -0.28
N LEU A 82 9.55 -2.88 0.53
CA LEU A 82 10.27 -3.32 1.72
C LEU A 82 9.29 -3.62 2.85
N GLY A 83 8.31 -2.73 3.09
CA GLY A 83 7.29 -2.94 4.13
C GLY A 83 6.40 -4.16 3.86
N SER A 84 6.17 -4.51 2.59
CA SER A 84 5.44 -5.73 2.21
C SER A 84 6.29 -6.99 2.36
N ALA A 85 7.59 -6.90 2.07
CA ALA A 85 8.53 -8.00 2.29
C ALA A 85 8.72 -8.33 3.78
N GLU A 86 8.77 -7.32 4.66
CA GLU A 86 8.90 -7.51 6.11
C GLU A 86 7.72 -8.30 6.73
N LYS A 87 6.50 -8.08 6.23
CA LYS A 87 5.33 -8.85 6.64
C LYS A 87 5.41 -10.31 6.18
N GLY A 88 5.74 -10.53 4.91
CA GLY A 88 5.88 -11.89 4.36
C GLY A 88 6.97 -12.70 5.07
N LEU A 89 8.09 -12.07 5.44
CA LEU A 89 9.17 -12.72 6.20
C LEU A 89 8.75 -13.06 7.64
N SER A 90 7.98 -12.17 8.29
CA SER A 90 7.50 -12.41 9.65
C SER A 90 6.47 -13.54 9.71
N GLU A 91 5.56 -13.62 8.74
CA GLU A 91 4.58 -14.72 8.63
C GLU A 91 5.26 -16.06 8.33
N ALA A 92 6.25 -16.07 7.43
CA ALA A 92 7.02 -17.27 7.13
C ALA A 92 7.82 -17.77 8.35
N ALA A 93 8.41 -16.85 9.15
CA ALA A 93 9.12 -17.20 10.37
C ALA A 93 8.19 -17.81 11.44
N GLY A 94 6.96 -17.30 11.56
CA GLY A 94 5.94 -17.86 12.45
C GLY A 94 5.57 -19.30 12.09
N PHE A 95 5.35 -19.58 10.80
CA PHE A 95 5.01 -20.91 10.30
C PHE A 95 6.14 -21.93 10.52
N VAL A 96 7.39 -21.53 10.28
CA VAL A 96 8.56 -22.41 10.50
C VAL A 96 8.70 -22.76 11.98
N LYS A 97 8.48 -21.80 12.90
CA LYS A 97 8.53 -22.05 14.33
C LYS A 97 7.43 -23.01 14.78
N GLU A 98 6.20 -22.81 14.32
CA GLU A 98 5.07 -23.70 14.62
C GLU A 98 5.35 -25.14 14.17
N LYS A 99 5.90 -25.32 12.96
CA LYS A 99 6.27 -26.65 12.44
C LYS A 99 7.41 -27.30 13.23
N LEU A 100 8.40 -26.53 13.69
CA LEU A 100 9.49 -27.06 14.53
C LEU A 100 8.99 -27.50 15.91
N ASP A 101 8.08 -26.74 16.52
CA ASP A 101 7.44 -27.10 17.80
C ASP A 101 6.60 -28.38 17.66
N GLU A 102 5.84 -28.52 16.57
CA GLU A 102 5.02 -29.70 16.26
C GLU A 102 5.89 -30.96 16.06
N ILE A 103 7.01 -30.84 15.34
CA ILE A 103 7.98 -31.93 15.14
C ILE A 103 8.64 -32.33 16.47
N THR A 104 9.05 -31.34 17.28
CA THR A 104 9.69 -31.58 18.57
C THR A 104 8.73 -32.30 19.53
N ARG A 105 7.46 -31.91 19.55
CA ARG A 105 6.41 -32.57 20.33
C ARG A 105 6.18 -34.01 19.89
N ASN A 106 6.02 -34.25 18.58
CA ASN A 106 5.83 -35.59 18.03
C ASN A 106 7.03 -36.51 18.32
N ILE A 107 8.26 -36.00 18.28
CA ILE A 107 9.45 -36.79 18.64
C ILE A 107 9.43 -37.15 20.12
N ARG A 108 9.05 -36.20 20.99
CA ARG A 108 9.00 -36.41 22.44
C ARG A 108 7.92 -37.40 22.86
N GLU A 109 6.75 -37.35 22.22
CA GLU A 109 5.66 -38.31 22.44
C GLU A 109 6.05 -39.72 21.96
N ARG A 110 6.78 -39.82 20.84
CA ARG A 110 7.22 -41.11 20.28
C ARG A 110 8.36 -41.78 21.07
N ASP A 111 9.15 -41.01 21.82
CA ASP A 111 10.18 -41.55 22.73
C ASP A 111 9.57 -42.03 24.06
N GLN A 112 8.44 -41.46 24.50
CA GLN A 112 7.72 -41.95 25.69
C GLN A 112 7.03 -43.29 25.44
N ASP A 113 6.46 -43.51 24.25
CA ASP A 113 5.76 -44.75 23.87
C ASP A 113 6.69 -45.99 23.73
N LYS A 114 8.01 -45.79 23.70
CA LYS A 114 9.01 -46.87 23.60
C LYS A 114 9.57 -47.35 24.94
N THR A 115 9.14 -46.77 26.06
CA THR A 115 9.70 -47.05 27.39
C THR A 115 8.75 -47.84 28.31
N GLU A 116 7.59 -48.29 27.81
CA GLU A 116 6.67 -49.20 28.52
C GLU A 116 6.77 -50.65 28.02
#